data_AF-A0A974AV88-F1
#
_entry.id   AF-A0A974AV88-F1
#
_cell.length_a   1.000
_cell.length_b   1.000
_cell.length_c   1.000
_cell.angle_alpha   90.00
_cell.angle_beta   90.00
_cell.angle_gamma   90.00
#
_symmetry.space_group_name_H-M   'P 1'
#
loop_
_entity.id
_entity.type
_entity.pdbx_description
1 polymer ?
#
loop_
_entity_poly.entity_id
_entity_poly.type
_entity_poly.pdbx_seq_one_letter_code
_entity_poly.pdbx_strand_id
1 'polypeptide(L)'
;MIRWTKGVVAAALGLAVVALVGTAVVRYAENWAIVELTRDAGFADHHPPAPDPRSEEEMESLRRFPAGAVPLQALIDATPTDGTLRLDARVYAAPGQITRPMRIDGVPGTVVDGGGIGSILTVAADNVIVSGVTFRNSGDRHETTDSAVRLRGRHNVMKDNIIEDCLFGFELRQADGNIIRRNRIGSKDLPEALRGDAIRVWYSNRNRIEDNDIVHVRDVVVWYSVETAITGNRIVDSRYGIHLMYAHKNLLERNTFLSNTVGIFLMYANDNQVIDNVIHYSQGPSGIGLGFKESSNTTVVNNDLFANARGIFMDASPYDPEGWNVFRANRIAYNGVAVSFHSDWEGNSFEGNAFVGNHSGVTVQGTGGAARNRWHANRWDDYVGFDRNNDGVGDTPYESWSWADRLWMDVRDAQFFRTSPSLELIDFVERLGSLIEPRLILRDPEPRFDLPGDIGARGTARPEKTP
;
A
#
# COMPACT_ATOMS: atom_id res chain seq x y z
N MET A 1 -31.37 18.79 -59.67
CA MET A 1 -30.27 19.43 -58.91
C MET A 1 -30.61 19.74 -57.45
N ILE A 2 -31.76 20.36 -57.13
CA ILE A 2 -32.07 20.85 -55.76
C ILE A 2 -32.27 19.74 -54.68
N ARG A 3 -32.63 18.51 -55.06
CA ARG A 3 -32.79 17.38 -54.10
C ARG A 3 -31.47 16.74 -53.66
N TRP A 4 -30.47 16.70 -54.55
CA TRP A 4 -29.15 16.13 -54.25
C TRP A 4 -28.35 17.04 -53.33
N THR A 5 -28.43 18.36 -53.53
CA THR A 5 -27.79 19.34 -52.65
C THR A 5 -28.33 19.29 -51.22
N LYS A 6 -29.64 19.05 -51.02
CA LYS A 6 -30.21 18.88 -49.68
C LYS A 6 -29.70 17.63 -48.94
N GLY A 7 -29.51 16.52 -49.66
CA GLY A 7 -28.96 15.28 -49.08
C GLY A 7 -27.50 15.41 -48.66
N VAL A 8 -26.68 16.07 -49.50
CA VAL A 8 -25.26 16.30 -49.20
C VAL A 8 -25.09 17.26 -48.01
N VAL A 9 -25.90 18.32 -47.94
CA VAL A 9 -25.86 19.27 -46.82
C VAL A 9 -26.30 18.60 -45.50
N ALA A 10 -27.32 17.74 -45.54
CA ALA A 10 -27.76 16.98 -44.36
C ALA A 10 -26.69 15.99 -43.86
N ALA A 11 -26.01 15.29 -44.79
CA ALA A 11 -24.91 14.39 -44.43
C ALA A 11 -23.71 15.14 -43.85
N ALA A 12 -23.36 16.29 -44.43
CA ALA A 12 -22.27 17.13 -43.92
C ALA A 12 -22.58 17.71 -42.53
N LEU A 13 -23.83 18.13 -42.28
CA LEU A 13 -24.28 18.57 -40.95
C LEU A 13 -24.27 17.42 -39.94
N GLY A 14 -24.69 16.21 -40.33
CA GLY A 14 -24.63 15.03 -39.49
C GLY A 14 -23.20 14.68 -39.07
N LEU A 15 -22.26 14.67 -40.03
CA LEU A 15 -20.84 14.45 -39.77
C LEU A 15 -20.24 15.54 -38.88
N ALA A 16 -20.60 16.81 -39.09
CA ALA A 16 -20.15 17.91 -38.25
C ALA A 16 -20.63 17.76 -36.80
N VAL A 17 -21.90 17.37 -36.58
CA VAL A 17 -22.45 17.13 -35.24
C VAL A 17 -21.76 15.95 -34.56
N VAL A 18 -21.52 14.84 -35.27
CA VAL A 18 -20.79 13.69 -34.73
C VAL A 18 -19.36 14.07 -34.34
N ALA A 19 -18.66 14.85 -35.17
CA ALA A 19 -17.32 15.33 -34.85
C ALA A 19 -17.31 16.27 -33.63
N LEU A 20 -18.32 17.15 -33.50
CA LEU A 20 -18.43 18.11 -32.41
C LEU A 20 -18.81 17.43 -31.08
N VAL A 21 -19.71 16.44 -31.13
CA VAL A 21 -20.05 15.60 -29.97
C VAL A 21 -18.88 14.71 -29.59
N GLY A 22 -18.19 14.09 -30.57
CA GLY A 22 -17.01 13.27 -30.32
C GLY A 22 -15.88 14.06 -29.67
N THR A 23 -15.59 15.27 -30.17
CA THR A 23 -14.59 16.15 -29.56
C THR A 23 -15.02 16.68 -28.19
N ALA A 24 -16.31 16.98 -27.98
CA ALA A 24 -16.82 17.37 -26.68
C ALA A 24 -16.77 16.22 -25.65
N VAL A 25 -17.07 14.98 -26.07
CA VAL A 25 -16.99 13.77 -25.23
C VAL A 25 -15.55 13.42 -24.92
N VAL A 26 -14.63 13.49 -25.90
CA VAL A 26 -13.19 13.29 -25.66
C VAL A 26 -12.66 14.36 -24.72
N ARG A 27 -13.01 15.64 -24.92
CA ARG A 27 -12.55 16.74 -24.05
C ARG A 27 -13.20 16.70 -22.66
N TYR A 28 -14.43 16.22 -22.56
CA TYR A 28 -15.11 15.94 -21.29
C TYR A 28 -14.44 14.77 -20.57
N ALA A 29 -14.14 13.68 -21.27
CA ALA A 29 -13.44 12.51 -20.76
C ALA A 29 -11.99 12.83 -20.37
N GLU A 30 -11.26 13.63 -21.13
CA GLU A 30 -9.92 14.10 -20.78
C GLU A 30 -9.96 14.96 -19.50
N ASN A 31 -10.88 15.92 -19.42
CA ASN A 31 -10.99 16.78 -18.24
C ASN A 31 -11.54 16.04 -17.01
N TRP A 32 -12.46 15.09 -17.16
CA TRP A 32 -13.00 14.30 -16.05
C TRP A 32 -12.08 13.17 -15.63
N ALA A 33 -11.42 12.47 -16.55
CA ALA A 33 -10.44 11.43 -16.22
C ALA A 33 -9.29 12.02 -15.41
N ILE A 34 -8.79 13.21 -15.75
CA ILE A 34 -7.70 13.87 -14.99
C ILE A 34 -8.15 14.22 -13.55
N VAL A 35 -9.42 14.61 -13.35
CA VAL A 35 -9.96 14.99 -12.02
C VAL A 35 -10.36 13.75 -11.20
N GLU A 36 -10.76 12.66 -11.85
CA GLU A 36 -11.16 11.42 -11.21
C GLU A 36 -9.96 10.52 -10.88
N LEU A 37 -8.88 10.54 -11.68
CA LEU A 37 -7.68 9.71 -11.48
C LEU A 37 -6.84 10.05 -10.23
N THR A 38 -6.80 11.33 -9.82
CA THR A 38 -6.23 11.70 -8.52
C THR A 38 -7.11 11.25 -7.36
N ARG A 39 -8.42 11.13 -7.57
CA ARG A 39 -9.41 10.76 -6.56
C ARG A 39 -9.57 9.23 -6.40
N ASP A 40 -9.45 8.47 -7.48
CA ASP A 40 -9.72 7.02 -7.55
C ASP A 40 -8.55 6.14 -7.12
N ALA A 41 -7.32 6.60 -7.30
CA ALA A 41 -6.15 5.85 -6.84
C ALA A 41 -5.81 6.11 -5.36
N GLY A 42 -6.75 6.68 -4.61
CA GLY A 42 -6.55 7.03 -3.20
C GLY A 42 -5.54 8.17 -3.01
N PHE A 43 -5.06 8.81 -4.08
CA PHE A 43 -4.11 9.93 -4.05
C PHE A 43 -4.78 11.27 -3.75
N ALA A 44 -6.09 11.30 -3.50
CA ALA A 44 -6.70 12.47 -2.91
C ALA A 44 -6.05 12.63 -1.55
N ASP A 45 -5.17 13.63 -1.46
CA ASP A 45 -4.85 14.29 -0.22
C ASP A 45 -6.19 14.64 0.43
N HIS A 46 -6.68 13.76 1.29
CA HIS A 46 -7.69 14.13 2.25
C HIS A 46 -7.02 15.21 3.06
N HIS A 47 -7.30 16.46 2.69
CA HIS A 47 -6.91 17.59 3.50
C HIS A 47 -7.33 17.25 4.92
N PRO A 48 -6.37 17.30 5.88
CA PRO A 48 -6.73 17.04 7.25
C PRO A 48 -7.93 17.93 7.61
N PRO A 49 -8.83 17.46 8.48
CA PRO A 49 -9.93 18.29 8.93
C PRO A 49 -9.41 19.66 9.35
N ALA A 50 -10.21 20.70 9.12
CA ALA A 50 -9.81 22.06 9.49
C ALA A 50 -9.39 22.09 10.97
N PRO A 51 -8.33 22.85 11.32
CA PRO A 51 -7.85 22.90 12.70
C PRO A 51 -8.97 23.24 13.68
N ASP A 52 -8.92 22.64 14.87
CA ASP A 52 -9.88 22.97 15.91
C ASP A 52 -9.74 24.46 16.29
N PRO A 53 -10.84 25.24 16.29
CA PRO A 53 -10.77 26.66 16.63
C PRO A 53 -10.52 26.93 18.12
N ARG A 54 -10.67 25.93 19.00
CA ARG A 54 -10.46 26.06 20.44
C ARG A 54 -8.98 26.24 20.77
N SER A 55 -8.70 27.06 21.77
CA SER A 55 -7.35 27.25 22.32
C SER A 55 -6.86 26.02 23.08
N GLU A 56 -5.54 25.90 23.25
CA GLU A 56 -4.93 24.80 24.03
C GLU A 56 -5.43 24.79 25.49
N GLU A 57 -5.65 25.97 26.10
CA GLU A 57 -6.18 26.08 27.47
C GLU A 57 -7.63 25.56 27.57
N GLU A 58 -8.48 25.92 26.60
CA GLU A 58 -9.84 25.39 26.51
C GLU A 58 -9.83 23.88 26.35
N MET A 59 -8.95 23.34 25.49
CA MET A 59 -8.81 21.91 25.28
C MET A 59 -8.36 21.18 26.54
N GLU A 60 -7.33 21.67 27.22
CA GLU A 60 -6.84 21.06 28.46
C GLU A 60 -7.91 21.08 29.56
N SER A 61 -8.75 22.11 29.61
CA SER A 61 -9.89 22.17 30.54
C SER A 61 -10.95 21.08 30.32
N LEU A 62 -10.98 20.46 29.13
CA LEU A 62 -11.88 19.37 28.78
C LEU A 62 -11.30 17.98 29.07
N ARG A 63 -10.02 17.87 29.43
CA ARG A 63 -9.39 16.58 29.72
C ARG A 63 -10.08 15.90 30.91
N ARG A 64 -10.47 14.63 30.77
CA ARG A 64 -11.17 13.86 31.82
C ARG A 64 -10.53 12.50 32.02
N PHE A 65 -10.19 12.16 33.25
CA PHE A 65 -9.67 10.84 33.60
C PHE A 65 -10.68 10.01 34.38
N PRO A 66 -10.57 8.68 34.34
CA PRO A 66 -11.28 7.81 35.27
C PRO A 66 -11.00 8.15 36.74
N ALA A 67 -12.00 7.94 37.60
CA ALA A 67 -11.83 8.15 39.04
C ALA A 67 -10.71 7.27 39.61
N GLY A 68 -9.84 7.86 40.43
CA GLY A 68 -8.71 7.16 41.02
C GLY A 68 -7.47 7.02 40.12
N ALA A 69 -7.46 7.64 38.94
CA ALA A 69 -6.28 7.68 38.09
C ALA A 69 -5.10 8.39 38.80
N VAL A 70 -3.92 7.78 38.73
CA VAL A 70 -2.69 8.31 39.37
C VAL A 70 -1.89 9.14 38.36
N PRO A 71 -1.46 10.37 38.65
CA PRO A 71 -0.65 11.17 37.72
C PRO A 71 0.66 10.46 37.32
N LEU A 72 0.84 10.18 36.03
CA LEU A 72 2.01 9.47 35.52
C LEU A 72 3.29 10.29 35.69
N GLN A 73 3.23 11.61 35.42
CA GLN A 73 4.42 12.47 35.42
C GLN A 73 5.16 12.45 36.75
N ALA A 74 4.45 12.51 37.88
CA ALA A 74 5.08 12.52 39.21
C ALA A 74 5.91 11.23 39.47
N LEU A 75 5.47 10.09 38.92
CA LEU A 75 6.19 8.82 39.03
C LEU A 75 7.42 8.79 38.12
N ILE A 76 7.31 9.36 36.92
CA ILE A 76 8.45 9.55 36.01
C ILE A 76 9.50 10.43 36.68
N ASP A 77 9.09 11.56 37.26
CA ASP A 77 9.99 12.53 37.89
C ASP A 77 10.74 11.93 39.08
N ALA A 78 10.06 11.11 39.88
CA ALA A 78 10.65 10.39 41.01
C ALA A 78 11.60 9.26 40.60
N THR A 79 11.58 8.81 39.35
CA THR A 79 12.45 7.73 38.87
C THR A 79 13.83 8.27 38.49
N PRO A 80 14.92 7.75 39.08
CA PRO A 80 16.28 8.16 38.72
C PRO A 80 16.62 7.82 37.26
N THR A 81 17.63 8.52 36.70
CA THR A 81 18.24 8.13 35.42
C THR A 81 18.68 6.67 35.45
N ASP A 82 18.46 5.96 34.35
CA ASP A 82 18.63 4.51 34.17
C ASP A 82 17.79 3.64 35.12
N GLY A 83 16.96 4.25 35.97
CA GLY A 83 16.03 3.60 36.86
C GLY A 83 14.87 2.93 36.11
N THR A 84 14.12 2.11 36.85
CA THR A 84 12.94 1.40 36.34
C THR A 84 11.71 1.80 37.13
N LEU A 85 10.75 2.41 36.45
CA LEU A 85 9.41 2.66 36.94
C LEU A 85 8.54 1.44 36.68
N ARG A 86 8.21 0.69 37.73
CA ARG A 86 7.23 -0.41 37.64
C ARG A 86 5.84 0.14 37.89
N LEU A 87 4.94 -0.06 36.94
CA LEU A 87 3.55 0.34 37.03
C LEU A 87 2.70 -0.86 37.42
N ASP A 88 1.82 -0.67 38.40
CA ASP A 88 0.84 -1.67 38.82
C ASP A 88 -0.32 -1.76 37.82
N ALA A 89 -1.16 -2.78 37.98
CA ALA A 89 -2.41 -2.95 37.24
C ALA A 89 -3.47 -1.91 37.67
N ARG A 90 -3.33 -0.68 37.19
CA ARG A 90 -4.27 0.43 37.43
C ARG A 90 -4.21 1.47 36.31
N VAL A 91 -5.07 2.49 36.42
CA VAL A 91 -5.11 3.63 35.50
C VAL A 91 -4.17 4.74 35.97
N TYR A 92 -3.36 5.25 35.04
CA TYR A 92 -2.48 6.39 35.20
C TYR A 92 -2.95 7.52 34.29
N ALA A 93 -2.97 8.75 34.83
CA ALA A 93 -3.36 9.94 34.09
C ALA A 93 -2.15 10.51 33.33
N ALA A 94 -2.32 10.66 32.01
CA ALA A 94 -1.41 11.38 31.13
C ALA A 94 -1.49 12.92 31.37
N PRO A 95 -0.68 13.75 30.70
CA PRO A 95 0.47 13.39 29.87
C PRO A 95 1.66 12.90 30.71
N GLY A 96 2.54 12.12 30.08
CA GLY A 96 3.88 11.81 30.59
C GLY A 96 4.96 12.36 29.67
N GLN A 97 6.07 12.82 30.24
CA GLN A 97 7.24 13.31 29.54
C GLN A 97 8.52 12.70 30.12
N ILE A 98 9.22 11.91 29.30
CA ILE A 98 10.48 11.27 29.67
C ILE A 98 11.63 12.06 29.07
N THR A 99 12.40 12.75 29.93
CA THR A 99 13.53 13.62 29.56
C THR A 99 14.89 13.06 29.96
N ARG A 100 14.92 11.85 30.53
CA ARG A 100 16.14 11.11 30.88
C ARG A 100 16.04 9.64 30.49
N PRO A 101 17.17 8.95 30.22
CA PRO A 101 17.18 7.50 30.05
C PRO A 101 16.53 6.80 31.24
N MET A 102 15.56 5.92 31.00
CA MET A 102 14.88 5.15 32.04
C MET A 102 14.05 4.01 31.43
N ARG A 103 13.49 3.14 32.28
CA ARG A 103 12.58 2.06 31.90
C ARG A 103 11.20 2.27 32.51
N ILE A 104 10.14 2.02 31.76
CA ILE A 104 8.77 1.87 32.24
C ILE A 104 8.31 0.44 31.95
N ASP A 105 7.99 -0.29 33.01
CA ASP A 105 7.53 -1.67 32.94
C ASP A 105 6.11 -1.75 33.52
N GLY A 106 5.12 -1.94 32.65
CA GLY A 106 3.74 -2.22 33.02
C GLY A 106 3.50 -3.70 33.24
N VAL A 107 2.67 -4.03 34.23
CA VAL A 107 2.11 -5.37 34.39
C VAL A 107 0.78 -5.46 33.62
N PRO A 108 0.26 -6.67 33.32
CA PRO A 108 -1.06 -6.80 32.71
C PRO A 108 -2.13 -6.02 33.48
N GLY A 109 -2.85 -5.13 32.78
CA GLY A 109 -3.82 -4.21 33.37
C GLY A 109 -3.29 -2.80 33.68
N THR A 110 -2.01 -2.51 33.42
CA THR A 110 -1.47 -1.14 33.44
C THR A 110 -2.02 -0.34 32.25
N VAL A 111 -2.72 0.76 32.55
CA VAL A 111 -3.31 1.65 31.55
C VAL A 111 -2.82 3.08 31.77
N VAL A 112 -2.34 3.75 30.72
CA VAL A 112 -2.12 5.20 30.70
C VAL A 112 -3.22 5.83 29.83
N ASP A 113 -4.10 6.57 30.48
CA ASP A 113 -5.28 7.20 29.86
C ASP A 113 -4.96 8.65 29.50
N GLY A 114 -5.13 8.99 28.22
CA GLY A 114 -4.93 10.34 27.70
C GLY A 114 -5.98 11.35 28.14
N GLY A 115 -7.13 10.89 28.62
CA GLY A 115 -8.23 11.74 29.02
C GLY A 115 -8.87 12.54 27.88
N GLY A 116 -8.68 12.09 26.64
CA GLY A 116 -9.32 12.62 25.43
C GLY A 116 -8.68 13.87 24.84
N ILE A 117 -7.50 14.29 25.31
CA ILE A 117 -6.84 15.52 24.85
C ILE A 117 -5.36 15.27 24.59
N GLY A 118 -4.85 15.72 23.44
CA GLY A 118 -3.43 15.71 23.15
C GLY A 118 -2.80 14.31 23.07
N SER A 119 -1.46 14.29 23.09
CA SER A 119 -0.68 13.05 23.11
C SER A 119 -0.47 12.52 24.53
N ILE A 120 -0.35 11.19 24.68
CA ILE A 120 -0.32 10.53 25.98
C ILE A 120 1.08 10.52 26.59
N LEU A 121 2.08 10.02 25.88
CA LEU A 121 3.47 9.95 26.34
C LEU A 121 4.41 10.61 25.33
N THR A 122 5.34 11.45 25.80
CA THR A 122 6.40 12.02 24.99
C THR A 122 7.76 11.58 25.51
N VAL A 123 8.52 10.89 24.67
CA VAL A 123 9.85 10.35 24.97
C VAL A 123 10.89 11.20 24.27
N ALA A 124 11.43 12.18 25.03
CA ALA A 124 12.43 13.12 24.55
C ALA A 124 13.87 12.62 24.74
N ALA A 125 14.08 11.68 25.66
CA ALA A 125 15.39 11.10 25.93
C ALA A 125 15.72 9.91 25.01
N ASP A 126 17.01 9.61 24.96
CA ASP A 126 17.56 8.42 24.33
C ASP A 126 17.55 7.23 25.30
N ASN A 127 17.62 6.01 24.76
CA ASN A 127 17.78 4.77 25.51
C ASN A 127 16.65 4.48 26.52
N VAL A 128 15.43 4.95 26.22
CA VAL A 128 14.23 4.68 27.00
C VAL A 128 13.60 3.36 26.55
N ILE A 129 13.15 2.56 27.52
CA ILE A 129 12.38 1.35 27.24
C ILE A 129 10.99 1.52 27.86
N VAL A 130 9.95 1.31 27.06
CA VAL A 130 8.57 1.24 27.56
C VAL A 130 7.97 -0.08 27.14
N SER A 131 7.51 -0.84 28.13
CA SER A 131 6.94 -2.16 27.88
C SER A 131 5.77 -2.55 28.75
N GLY A 132 4.84 -3.32 28.19
CA GLY A 132 3.69 -3.85 28.92
C GLY A 132 2.62 -2.82 29.27
N VAL A 133 2.57 -1.67 28.57
CA VAL A 133 1.64 -0.58 28.86
C VAL A 133 0.51 -0.54 27.84
N THR A 134 -0.73 -0.36 28.32
CA THR A 134 -1.86 0.00 27.46
C THR A 134 -1.99 1.53 27.40
N PHE A 135 -1.86 2.12 26.23
CA PHE A 135 -2.12 3.53 25.98
C PHE A 135 -3.50 3.70 25.35
N ARG A 136 -4.33 4.57 25.91
CA ARG A 136 -5.67 4.80 25.37
C ARG A 136 -6.19 6.22 25.51
N ASN A 137 -7.21 6.54 24.72
CA ASN A 137 -7.98 7.77 24.83
C ASN A 137 -7.10 9.03 24.62
N SER A 138 -6.32 9.04 23.53
CA SER A 138 -5.65 10.27 23.08
C SER A 138 -6.69 11.31 22.63
N GLY A 139 -6.23 12.53 22.37
CA GLY A 139 -7.01 13.50 21.59
C GLY A 139 -7.25 13.08 20.15
N ASP A 140 -7.93 13.96 19.41
CA ASP A 140 -8.49 13.73 18.08
C ASP A 140 -7.99 14.76 17.03
N ARG A 141 -6.96 15.54 17.36
CA ARG A 141 -6.41 16.57 16.48
C ARG A 141 -5.32 16.03 15.54
N HIS A 142 -5.54 16.19 14.23
CA HIS A 142 -4.58 15.78 13.19
C HIS A 142 -3.39 16.75 13.10
N GLU A 143 -3.63 18.03 13.32
CA GLU A 143 -2.64 19.11 13.23
C GLU A 143 -1.55 19.01 14.30
N THR A 144 -1.89 18.56 15.51
CA THR A 144 -0.95 18.28 16.61
C THR A 144 -0.47 16.83 16.62
N THR A 145 -1.04 15.98 15.73
CA THR A 145 -0.77 14.54 15.65
C THR A 145 -0.94 13.89 17.03
N ASP A 146 -2.16 13.97 17.58
CA ASP A 146 -2.45 13.46 18.92
C ASP A 146 -2.20 11.94 19.00
N SER A 147 -1.06 11.60 19.59
CA SER A 147 -0.48 10.25 19.53
C SER A 147 -0.48 9.57 20.89
N ALA A 148 -0.55 8.23 20.89
CA ALA A 148 -0.27 7.46 22.08
C ALA A 148 1.17 7.69 22.57
N VAL A 149 2.16 7.60 21.68
CA VAL A 149 3.56 7.80 22.05
C VAL A 149 4.28 8.64 21.01
N ARG A 150 4.83 9.77 21.43
CA ARG A 150 5.71 10.63 20.63
C ARG A 150 7.16 10.32 20.94
N LEU A 151 7.89 9.83 19.95
CA LEU A 151 9.33 9.54 20.00
C LEU A 151 10.10 10.72 19.41
N ARG A 152 11.04 11.26 20.19
CA ARG A 152 11.99 12.31 19.77
C ARG A 152 13.45 11.92 20.02
N GLY A 153 13.69 11.03 20.98
CA GLY A 153 15.02 10.48 21.23
C GLY A 153 15.38 9.28 20.34
N ARG A 154 16.58 8.76 20.56
CA ARG A 154 17.21 7.69 19.79
C ARG A 154 17.35 6.41 20.59
N HIS A 155 17.46 5.29 19.89
CA HIS A 155 17.72 3.97 20.50
C HIS A 155 16.70 3.58 21.58
N ASN A 156 15.48 4.09 21.48
CA ASN A 156 14.39 3.72 22.37
C ASN A 156 13.76 2.40 21.93
N VAL A 157 13.16 1.69 22.89
CA VAL A 157 12.46 0.44 22.64
C VAL A 157 11.03 0.55 23.17
N MET A 158 10.08 0.50 22.24
CA MET A 158 8.64 0.42 22.53
C MET A 158 8.18 -1.00 22.22
N LYS A 159 8.01 -1.82 23.26
CA LYS A 159 7.69 -3.24 23.08
C LYS A 159 6.53 -3.74 23.92
N ASP A 160 5.80 -4.73 23.42
CA ASP A 160 4.79 -5.44 24.21
C ASP A 160 3.70 -4.48 24.76
N ASN A 161 3.42 -3.39 24.05
CA ASN A 161 2.39 -2.40 24.42
C ASN A 161 1.10 -2.59 23.63
N ILE A 162 0.00 -2.05 24.16
CA ILE A 162 -1.29 -1.99 23.48
C ILE A 162 -1.63 -0.52 23.24
N ILE A 163 -2.05 -0.18 22.02
CA ILE A 163 -2.59 1.13 21.67
C ILE A 163 -4.04 0.91 21.22
N GLU A 164 -4.97 1.52 21.94
CA GLU A 164 -6.40 1.46 21.65
C GLU A 164 -7.02 2.85 21.77
N ASP A 165 -8.05 3.18 20.99
CA ASP A 165 -8.74 4.48 21.05
C ASP A 165 -7.78 5.70 21.04
N CYS A 166 -6.73 5.61 20.23
CA CYS A 166 -5.79 6.70 19.97
C CYS A 166 -5.87 7.10 18.50
N LEU A 167 -5.79 8.40 18.21
CA LEU A 167 -5.84 8.86 16.82
C LEU A 167 -4.60 8.36 16.08
N PHE A 168 -3.41 8.70 16.59
CA PHE A 168 -2.13 8.17 16.13
C PHE A 168 -1.52 7.21 17.16
N GLY A 169 -0.82 6.18 16.69
CA GLY A 169 -0.12 5.26 17.59
C GLY A 169 1.25 5.80 18.02
N PHE A 170 2.30 5.38 17.31
CA PHE A 170 3.67 5.85 17.52
C PHE A 170 4.04 6.93 16.49
N GLU A 171 4.45 8.11 16.96
CA GLU A 171 4.96 9.18 16.10
C GLU A 171 6.45 9.39 16.35
N LEU A 172 7.29 9.02 15.38
CA LEU A 172 8.72 9.27 15.38
C LEU A 172 9.01 10.52 14.57
N ARG A 173 9.65 11.49 15.21
CA ARG A 173 10.08 12.72 14.54
C ARG A 173 11.51 13.04 14.92
N GLN A 174 12.40 13.00 13.92
CA GLN A 174 13.84 13.18 14.12
C GLN A 174 14.42 12.20 15.16
N ALA A 175 13.90 10.98 15.14
CA ALA A 175 14.14 9.95 16.14
C ALA A 175 14.73 8.70 15.47
N ASP A 176 16.06 8.61 15.48
CA ASP A 176 16.81 7.55 14.78
C ASP A 176 17.02 6.29 15.65
N GLY A 177 17.12 5.13 15.01
CA GLY A 177 17.60 3.91 15.66
C GLY A 177 16.66 3.30 16.70
N ASN A 178 15.37 3.65 16.68
CA ASN A 178 14.37 3.14 17.62
C ASN A 178 13.82 1.78 17.18
N ILE A 179 13.30 1.02 18.15
CA ILE A 179 12.67 -0.28 17.95
C ILE A 179 11.22 -0.21 18.42
N ILE A 180 10.27 -0.47 17.52
CA ILE A 180 8.85 -0.63 17.82
C ILE A 180 8.49 -2.08 17.54
N ARG A 181 8.32 -2.88 18.59
CA ARG A 181 8.23 -4.33 18.44
C ARG A 181 7.14 -5.02 19.26
N ARG A 182 6.41 -5.97 18.67
CA ARG A 182 5.38 -6.77 19.37
C ARG A 182 4.32 -5.91 20.07
N ASN A 183 3.92 -4.82 19.45
CA ASN A 183 2.81 -4.01 19.94
C ASN A 183 1.52 -4.43 19.23
N ARG A 184 0.38 -4.31 19.92
CA ARG A 184 -0.96 -4.35 19.33
C ARG A 184 -1.43 -2.92 19.13
N ILE A 185 -1.73 -2.52 17.89
CA ILE A 185 -2.02 -1.11 17.56
C ILE A 185 -3.35 -1.04 16.81
N GLY A 186 -4.31 -0.33 17.41
CA GLY A 186 -5.55 0.10 16.76
C GLY A 186 -5.69 1.62 16.81
N SER A 187 -6.62 2.16 16.02
CA SER A 187 -6.98 3.58 16.02
C SER A 187 -8.31 3.82 16.75
N LYS A 188 -8.79 5.06 16.73
CA LYS A 188 -10.16 5.41 17.12
C LYS A 188 -11.18 4.82 16.15
N ASP A 189 -12.39 4.57 16.64
CA ASP A 189 -13.52 4.13 15.81
C ASP A 189 -14.06 5.29 14.96
N LEU A 190 -13.34 5.57 13.88
CA LEU A 190 -13.64 6.61 12.90
C LEU A 190 -13.70 5.98 11.50
N PRO A 191 -14.34 6.65 10.51
CA PRO A 191 -14.19 6.31 9.11
C PRO A 191 -12.70 6.26 8.70
N GLU A 192 -12.35 5.36 7.78
CA GLU A 192 -10.95 5.09 7.37
C GLU A 192 -10.13 6.37 7.11
N ALA A 193 -10.68 7.32 6.36
CA ALA A 193 -10.01 8.57 6.00
C ALA A 193 -9.72 9.51 7.19
N LEU A 194 -10.46 9.38 8.29
CA LEU A 194 -10.35 10.24 9.48
C LEU A 194 -9.51 9.63 10.60
N ARG A 195 -9.17 8.34 10.50
CA ARG A 195 -8.23 7.67 11.42
C ARG A 195 -6.84 8.28 11.27
N GLY A 196 -6.03 8.17 12.33
CA GLY A 196 -4.61 8.49 12.25
C GLY A 196 -3.76 7.26 11.94
N ASP A 197 -2.46 7.51 11.82
CA ASP A 197 -1.48 6.49 11.44
C ASP A 197 -1.08 5.65 12.66
N ALA A 198 -0.95 4.34 12.48
CA ALA A 198 -0.48 3.43 13.54
C ALA A 198 0.96 3.75 13.94
N ILE A 199 1.81 3.93 12.94
CA ILE A 199 3.22 4.27 13.11
C ILE A 199 3.55 5.30 12.03
N ARG A 200 3.95 6.50 12.47
CA ARG A 200 4.35 7.60 11.61
C ARG A 200 5.82 7.91 11.81
N VAL A 201 6.63 7.66 10.79
CA VAL A 201 8.08 7.89 10.80
C VAL A 201 8.39 9.12 9.96
N TRP A 202 8.98 10.15 10.57
CA TRP A 202 9.26 11.43 9.92
C TRP A 202 10.70 11.89 10.17
N TYR A 203 11.51 12.01 9.10
CA TYR A 203 12.96 12.30 9.19
C TYR A 203 13.68 11.45 10.25
N SER A 204 13.38 10.16 10.29
CA SER A 204 13.77 9.26 11.38
C SER A 204 14.33 7.98 10.78
N ASN A 205 15.64 7.80 10.85
CA ASN A 205 16.38 6.79 10.08
C ASN A 205 16.72 5.56 10.92
N ARG A 206 17.02 4.45 10.24
CA ARG A 206 17.53 3.21 10.87
C ARG A 206 16.62 2.66 11.96
N ASN A 207 15.32 2.90 11.83
CA ASN A 207 14.33 2.38 12.77
C ASN A 207 13.98 0.92 12.42
N ARG A 208 13.52 0.19 13.44
CA ARG A 208 13.07 -1.20 13.31
C ARG A 208 11.63 -1.31 13.77
N ILE A 209 10.74 -1.69 12.87
CA ILE A 209 9.31 -1.89 13.13
C ILE A 209 9.02 -3.37 12.94
N GLU A 210 8.90 -4.11 14.04
CA GLU A 210 9.02 -5.57 14.02
C GLU A 210 7.86 -6.28 14.73
N ASP A 211 7.32 -7.33 14.13
CA ASP A 211 6.38 -8.25 14.79
C ASP A 211 5.14 -7.56 15.43
N ASN A 212 4.69 -6.42 14.90
CA ASN A 212 3.51 -5.71 15.41
C ASN A 212 2.23 -6.26 14.79
N ASP A 213 1.13 -6.24 15.56
CA ASP A 213 -0.24 -6.56 15.11
C ASP A 213 -1.05 -5.26 15.01
N ILE A 214 -1.31 -4.82 13.78
CA ILE A 214 -1.90 -3.51 13.45
C ILE A 214 -3.23 -3.72 12.75
N VAL A 215 -4.31 -3.14 13.29
CA VAL A 215 -5.66 -3.38 12.78
C VAL A 215 -6.50 -2.10 12.81
N HIS A 216 -7.32 -1.86 11.79
CA HIS A 216 -8.26 -0.74 11.73
C HIS A 216 -7.58 0.62 11.92
N VAL A 217 -6.49 0.86 11.20
CA VAL A 217 -5.78 2.15 11.22
C VAL A 217 -5.87 2.82 9.86
N ARG A 218 -5.37 4.06 9.76
CA ARG A 218 -5.16 4.66 8.43
C ARG A 218 -3.94 4.00 7.79
N ASP A 219 -2.73 4.40 8.20
CA ASP A 219 -1.50 3.97 7.55
C ASP A 219 -0.42 3.52 8.55
N VAL A 220 0.52 2.67 8.11
CA VAL A 220 1.91 2.73 8.58
C VAL A 220 2.71 3.51 7.56
N VAL A 221 3.31 4.62 7.97
CA VAL A 221 3.83 5.61 7.04
C VAL A 221 5.27 6.00 7.37
N VAL A 222 6.13 6.02 6.34
CA VAL A 222 7.54 6.40 6.44
C VAL A 222 7.84 7.53 5.47
N TRP A 223 8.17 8.70 6.02
CA TRP A 223 8.44 9.93 5.27
C TRP A 223 9.89 10.38 5.47
N TYR A 224 10.55 10.73 4.36
CA TYR A 224 11.89 11.33 4.36
C TYR A 224 12.91 10.60 5.23
N SER A 225 12.86 9.27 5.22
CA SER A 225 13.62 8.41 6.12
C SER A 225 14.30 7.29 5.33
N VAL A 226 15.45 6.83 5.83
CA VAL A 226 16.25 5.80 5.16
C VAL A 226 16.63 4.66 6.09
N GLU A 227 16.95 3.51 5.49
CA GLU A 227 17.48 2.33 6.20
C GLU A 227 16.52 1.81 7.29
N THR A 228 15.21 2.03 7.15
CA THR A 228 14.21 1.47 8.06
C THR A 228 13.88 0.04 7.68
N ALA A 229 13.86 -0.85 8.67
CA ALA A 229 13.42 -2.24 8.51
C ALA A 229 12.01 -2.42 9.08
N ILE A 230 11.09 -2.85 8.24
CA ILE A 230 9.71 -3.17 8.61
C ILE A 230 9.51 -4.66 8.36
N THR A 231 9.54 -5.47 9.43
CA THR A 231 9.64 -6.92 9.31
C THR A 231 8.66 -7.69 10.19
N GLY A 232 8.09 -8.79 9.66
CA GLY A 232 7.25 -9.69 10.46
C GLY A 232 5.93 -9.10 10.96
N ASN A 233 5.50 -7.92 10.47
CA ASN A 233 4.29 -7.28 10.96
C ASN A 233 3.04 -7.88 10.30
N ARG A 234 1.93 -7.90 11.04
CA ARG A 234 0.59 -8.21 10.54
C ARG A 234 -0.23 -6.93 10.49
N ILE A 235 -0.71 -6.54 9.32
CA ILE A 235 -1.49 -5.30 9.10
C ILE A 235 -2.79 -5.64 8.39
N VAL A 236 -3.93 -5.32 9.02
CA VAL A 236 -5.25 -5.80 8.62
C VAL A 236 -6.29 -4.69 8.61
N ASP A 237 -7.22 -4.72 7.65
CA ASP A 237 -8.39 -3.82 7.58
C ASP A 237 -8.03 -2.33 7.73
N SER A 238 -6.93 -1.92 7.09
CA SER A 238 -6.38 -0.56 7.14
C SER A 238 -6.28 0.04 5.73
N ARG A 239 -6.04 1.35 5.62
CA ARG A 239 -5.95 2.00 4.30
C ARG A 239 -4.68 1.58 3.57
N TYR A 240 -3.53 2.15 3.97
CA TYR A 240 -2.23 1.69 3.46
C TYR A 240 -1.57 0.80 4.50
N GLY A 241 -1.31 -0.45 4.14
CA GLY A 241 -0.55 -1.36 4.99
C GLY A 241 0.82 -0.78 5.31
N ILE A 242 1.62 -0.46 4.29
CA ILE A 242 2.82 0.37 4.39
C ILE A 242 2.84 1.42 3.29
N HIS A 243 3.11 2.66 3.65
CA HIS A 243 3.25 3.78 2.75
C HIS A 243 4.64 4.42 2.87
N LEU A 244 5.44 4.32 1.82
CA LEU A 244 6.73 5.01 1.71
C LEU A 244 6.57 6.29 0.89
N MET A 245 6.97 7.43 1.45
CA MET A 245 6.98 8.74 0.77
C MET A 245 8.36 9.37 0.89
N TYR A 246 9.06 9.53 -0.24
CA TYR A 246 10.43 10.05 -0.24
C TYR A 246 11.35 9.27 0.72
N ALA A 247 11.16 7.96 0.80
CA ALA A 247 11.88 7.07 1.72
C ALA A 247 12.70 6.05 0.94
N HIS A 248 13.99 5.97 1.24
CA HIS A 248 14.96 5.23 0.42
C HIS A 248 15.65 4.13 1.21
N LYS A 249 16.13 3.08 0.52
CA LYS A 249 16.97 2.03 1.14
C LYS A 249 16.29 1.31 2.31
N ASN A 250 14.98 1.13 2.26
CA ASN A 250 14.22 0.44 3.29
C ASN A 250 14.05 -1.04 2.96
N LEU A 251 13.90 -1.85 4.00
CA LEU A 251 13.62 -3.28 3.90
C LEU A 251 12.22 -3.57 4.42
N LEU A 252 11.36 -4.08 3.55
CA LEU A 252 9.99 -4.50 3.85
C LEU A 252 9.96 -6.03 3.68
N GLU A 253 10.10 -6.77 4.77
CA GLU A 253 10.34 -8.22 4.71
C GLU A 253 9.36 -9.03 5.56
N ARG A 254 8.81 -10.13 5.03
CA ARG A 254 8.01 -11.10 5.80
C ARG A 254 6.80 -10.48 6.52
N ASN A 255 6.21 -9.42 5.96
CA ASN A 255 4.97 -8.83 6.50
C ASN A 255 3.74 -9.50 5.87
N THR A 256 2.64 -9.53 6.62
CA THR A 256 1.34 -10.02 6.18
C THR A 256 0.33 -8.89 6.14
N PHE A 257 -0.27 -8.68 4.96
CA PHE A 257 -1.29 -7.68 4.70
C PHE A 257 -2.57 -8.39 4.30
N LEU A 258 -3.65 -8.13 5.02
CA LEU A 258 -4.95 -8.74 4.77
C LEU A 258 -6.03 -7.67 4.71
N SER A 259 -6.76 -7.62 3.60
CA SER A 259 -7.94 -6.76 3.46
C SER A 259 -7.65 -5.26 3.68
N ASN A 260 -6.41 -4.84 3.44
CA ASN A 260 -6.08 -3.42 3.39
C ASN A 260 -6.49 -2.83 2.04
N THR A 261 -6.95 -1.58 2.00
CA THR A 261 -7.27 -0.90 0.74
C THR A 261 -6.07 -0.92 -0.21
N VAL A 262 -4.88 -0.68 0.33
CA VAL A 262 -3.59 -0.84 -0.34
C VAL A 262 -2.64 -1.63 0.56
N GLY A 263 -1.99 -2.67 0.03
CA GLY A 263 -1.00 -3.45 0.78
C GLY A 263 0.28 -2.65 1.06
N ILE A 264 1.07 -2.39 0.02
CA ILE A 264 2.29 -1.58 0.08
C ILE A 264 2.27 -0.54 -1.03
N PHE A 265 2.64 0.70 -0.73
CA PHE A 265 2.79 1.74 -1.74
C PHE A 265 4.13 2.47 -1.61
N LEU A 266 4.87 2.54 -2.71
CA LEU A 266 6.15 3.23 -2.85
C LEU A 266 5.95 4.49 -3.70
N MET A 267 6.14 5.65 -3.09
CA MET A 267 5.95 6.94 -3.74
C MET A 267 7.19 7.80 -3.57
N TYR A 268 7.85 8.11 -4.68
CA TYR A 268 9.14 8.81 -4.73
C TYR A 268 10.23 8.09 -3.92
N ALA A 269 10.21 6.75 -3.91
CA ALA A 269 10.93 5.91 -2.96
C ALA A 269 11.88 4.95 -3.71
N ASN A 270 13.18 5.23 -3.62
CA ASN A 270 14.23 4.52 -4.37
C ASN A 270 15.04 3.52 -3.53
N ASP A 271 15.63 2.53 -4.21
CA ASP A 271 16.58 1.55 -3.64
C ASP A 271 15.96 0.68 -2.53
N ASN A 272 14.65 0.45 -2.57
CA ASN A 272 13.93 -0.31 -1.55
C ASN A 272 13.91 -1.81 -1.86
N GLN A 273 13.72 -2.63 -0.82
CA GLN A 273 13.58 -4.07 -0.92
C GLN A 273 12.24 -4.52 -0.35
N VAL A 274 11.46 -5.24 -1.15
CA VAL A 274 10.14 -5.80 -0.80
C VAL A 274 10.25 -7.31 -0.96
N ILE A 275 10.44 -8.03 0.15
CA ILE A 275 10.86 -9.44 0.12
C ILE A 275 9.94 -10.32 0.98
N ASP A 276 9.52 -11.47 0.46
CA ASP A 276 8.80 -12.49 1.24
C ASP A 276 7.50 -11.99 1.91
N ASN A 277 6.83 -10.97 1.36
CA ASN A 277 5.57 -10.45 1.91
C ASN A 277 4.35 -11.18 1.35
N VAL A 278 3.31 -11.26 2.18
CA VAL A 278 2.00 -11.82 1.82
C VAL A 278 1.01 -10.66 1.73
N ILE A 279 0.50 -10.35 0.53
CA ILE A 279 -0.40 -9.23 0.27
C ILE A 279 -1.70 -9.72 -0.35
N HIS A 280 -2.73 -9.85 0.49
CA HIS A 280 -3.96 -10.53 0.13
C HIS A 280 -5.19 -9.64 0.29
N TYR A 281 -6.12 -9.75 -0.67
CA TYR A 281 -7.47 -9.17 -0.60
C TYR A 281 -7.55 -7.64 -0.54
N SER A 282 -6.63 -6.91 -1.17
CA SER A 282 -6.78 -5.47 -1.39
C SER A 282 -7.81 -5.17 -2.46
N GLN A 283 -9.00 -4.74 -2.04
CA GLN A 283 -10.21 -4.62 -2.86
C GLN A 283 -10.75 -3.17 -2.89
N GLY A 284 -11.76 -2.94 -3.73
CA GLY A 284 -12.38 -1.63 -3.91
C GLY A 284 -11.70 -0.77 -5.00
N PRO A 285 -12.15 0.48 -5.19
CA PRO A 285 -11.68 1.34 -6.29
C PRO A 285 -10.15 1.57 -6.28
N SER A 286 -9.59 1.72 -5.09
CA SER A 286 -8.15 1.89 -4.85
C SER A 286 -7.44 0.57 -4.50
N GLY A 287 -8.10 -0.58 -4.68
CA GLY A 287 -7.59 -1.91 -4.31
C GLY A 287 -6.28 -2.26 -5.00
N ILE A 288 -5.16 -2.12 -4.30
CA ILE A 288 -3.81 -2.35 -4.85
C ILE A 288 -3.01 -3.23 -3.88
N GLY A 289 -2.44 -4.33 -4.38
CA GLY A 289 -1.51 -5.14 -3.58
C GLY A 289 -0.20 -4.39 -3.36
N LEU A 290 0.54 -4.13 -4.45
CA LEU A 290 1.81 -3.41 -4.44
C LEU A 290 1.80 -2.29 -5.46
N GLY A 291 1.96 -1.05 -5.01
CA GLY A 291 1.91 0.14 -5.86
C GLY A 291 3.23 0.90 -5.93
N PHE A 292 3.48 1.49 -7.10
CA PHE A 292 4.64 2.33 -7.40
C PHE A 292 4.20 3.65 -8.00
N LYS A 293 4.82 4.74 -7.54
CA LYS A 293 4.78 6.05 -8.16
C LYS A 293 6.17 6.67 -8.13
N GLU A 294 6.71 6.97 -9.31
CA GLU A 294 8.02 7.60 -9.50
C GLU A 294 9.12 7.00 -8.59
N SER A 295 9.19 5.67 -8.54
CA SER A 295 10.05 4.91 -7.62
C SER A 295 10.94 3.95 -8.37
N SER A 296 12.23 3.92 -8.05
CA SER A 296 13.29 3.29 -8.86
C SER A 296 14.14 2.33 -8.05
N ASN A 297 14.88 1.45 -8.73
CA ASN A 297 15.84 0.51 -8.12
C ASN A 297 15.23 -0.37 -7.02
N THR A 298 13.93 -0.64 -7.10
CA THR A 298 13.25 -1.49 -6.12
C THR A 298 13.40 -2.95 -6.50
N THR A 299 13.76 -3.77 -5.53
CA THR A 299 13.83 -5.24 -5.66
C THR A 299 12.61 -5.86 -4.97
N VAL A 300 11.78 -6.56 -5.75
CA VAL A 300 10.55 -7.21 -5.32
C VAL A 300 10.70 -8.71 -5.51
N VAL A 301 10.92 -9.45 -4.43
CA VAL A 301 11.33 -10.86 -4.49
C VAL A 301 10.50 -11.75 -3.58
N ASN A 302 10.07 -12.91 -4.08
CA ASN A 302 9.34 -13.93 -3.30
C ASN A 302 8.07 -13.40 -2.62
N ASN A 303 7.35 -12.43 -3.18
CA ASN A 303 6.09 -11.96 -2.59
C ASN A 303 4.90 -12.78 -3.12
N ASP A 304 3.87 -12.95 -2.29
CA ASP A 304 2.60 -13.56 -2.67
C ASP A 304 1.51 -12.49 -2.74
N LEU A 305 1.13 -12.11 -3.96
CA LEU A 305 0.13 -11.09 -4.29
C LEU A 305 -1.14 -11.80 -4.74
N PHE A 306 -2.08 -11.99 -3.82
CA PHE A 306 -3.24 -12.86 -4.03
C PHE A 306 -4.57 -12.11 -3.91
N ALA A 307 -5.44 -12.30 -4.90
CA ALA A 307 -6.82 -11.80 -4.88
C ALA A 307 -6.95 -10.31 -4.55
N ASN A 308 -6.09 -9.48 -5.13
CA ASN A 308 -6.20 -8.02 -5.09
C ASN A 308 -6.94 -7.52 -6.33
N ALA A 309 -7.60 -6.36 -6.29
CA ALA A 309 -8.20 -5.77 -7.48
C ALA A 309 -7.12 -5.47 -8.54
N ARG A 310 -5.98 -4.90 -8.11
CA ARG A 310 -4.73 -4.84 -8.88
C ARG A 310 -3.61 -5.47 -8.05
N GLY A 311 -2.92 -6.48 -8.59
CA GLY A 311 -1.78 -7.12 -7.94
C GLY A 311 -0.63 -6.13 -7.80
N ILE A 312 -0.11 -5.67 -8.95
CA ILE A 312 0.92 -4.64 -9.04
C ILE A 312 0.38 -3.44 -9.81
N PHE A 313 0.56 -2.23 -9.28
CA PHE A 313 0.24 -0.97 -9.93
C PHE A 313 1.51 -0.15 -10.19
N MET A 314 1.71 0.30 -11.43
CA MET A 314 2.91 1.00 -11.87
C MET A 314 2.57 2.37 -12.44
N ASP A 315 3.10 3.43 -11.82
CA ASP A 315 3.02 4.80 -12.31
C ASP A 315 4.41 5.43 -12.43
N ALA A 316 4.78 5.81 -13.67
CA ALA A 316 6.05 6.44 -14.04
C ALA A 316 7.29 5.90 -13.29
N SER A 317 7.39 4.57 -13.17
CA SER A 317 8.38 3.88 -12.34
C SER A 317 9.12 2.83 -13.17
N PRO A 318 10.47 2.82 -13.18
CA PRO A 318 11.40 3.72 -12.49
C PRO A 318 11.37 5.18 -12.98
N TYR A 319 11.65 6.12 -12.07
CA TYR A 319 11.83 7.53 -12.41
C TYR A 319 13.28 7.86 -12.80
N ASP A 320 14.24 7.15 -12.20
CA ASP A 320 15.64 7.20 -12.62
C ASP A 320 15.78 6.57 -14.02
N PRO A 321 16.24 7.32 -15.05
CA PRO A 321 16.35 6.82 -16.42
C PRO A 321 17.29 5.63 -16.59
N GLU A 322 18.28 5.48 -15.70
CA GLU A 322 19.22 4.35 -15.72
C GLU A 322 18.81 3.24 -14.74
N GLY A 323 17.84 3.52 -13.87
CA GLY A 323 17.37 2.61 -12.85
C GLY A 323 16.48 1.49 -13.40
N TRP A 324 16.41 0.40 -12.65
CA TRP A 324 15.53 -0.74 -12.96
C TRP A 324 14.79 -1.20 -11.73
N ASN A 325 13.48 -1.42 -11.84
CA ASN A 325 12.76 -2.20 -10.83
C ASN A 325 12.79 -3.67 -11.23
N VAL A 326 13.09 -4.55 -10.29
CA VAL A 326 13.26 -5.99 -10.53
C VAL A 326 12.23 -6.76 -9.73
N PHE A 327 11.41 -7.54 -10.42
CA PHE A 327 10.38 -8.41 -9.88
C PHE A 327 10.78 -9.85 -10.16
N ARG A 328 11.17 -10.60 -9.11
CA ARG A 328 11.65 -11.97 -9.27
C ARG A 328 10.96 -12.95 -8.34
N ALA A 329 10.60 -14.13 -8.87
CA ALA A 329 10.04 -15.23 -8.08
C ALA A 329 8.82 -14.84 -7.23
N ASN A 330 8.02 -13.87 -7.69
CA ASN A 330 6.76 -13.51 -7.04
C ASN A 330 5.64 -14.41 -7.57
N ARG A 331 4.69 -14.74 -6.69
CA ARG A 331 3.41 -15.33 -7.07
C ARG A 331 2.37 -14.23 -7.16
N ILE A 332 1.82 -14.03 -8.35
CA ILE A 332 0.82 -13.00 -8.64
C ILE A 332 -0.43 -13.72 -9.12
N ALA A 333 -1.34 -13.99 -8.19
CA ALA A 333 -2.42 -14.94 -8.41
C ALA A 333 -3.82 -14.41 -8.08
N TYR A 334 -4.79 -14.77 -8.91
CA TYR A 334 -6.22 -14.47 -8.72
C TYR A 334 -6.55 -12.99 -8.56
N ASN A 335 -5.68 -12.09 -9.04
CA ASN A 335 -5.96 -10.66 -9.01
C ASN A 335 -6.92 -10.28 -10.14
N GLY A 336 -7.65 -9.18 -9.97
CA GLY A 336 -8.45 -8.60 -11.06
C GLY A 336 -7.55 -8.24 -12.25
N VAL A 337 -6.45 -7.54 -11.97
CA VAL A 337 -5.34 -7.35 -12.91
C VAL A 337 -4.03 -7.74 -12.23
N ALA A 338 -3.19 -8.55 -12.86
CA ALA A 338 -1.91 -8.97 -12.29
C ALA A 338 -0.92 -7.79 -12.23
N VAL A 339 -0.69 -7.12 -13.36
CA VAL A 339 0.12 -5.88 -13.45
C VAL A 339 -0.64 -4.82 -14.24
N SER A 340 -0.85 -3.66 -13.62
CA SER A 340 -1.52 -2.51 -14.21
C SER A 340 -0.53 -1.36 -14.36
N PHE A 341 -0.18 -1.03 -15.60
CA PHE A 341 0.59 0.16 -15.90
C PHE A 341 -0.32 1.36 -16.20
N HIS A 342 -0.03 2.50 -15.58
CA HIS A 342 -0.72 3.76 -15.83
C HIS A 342 -0.32 4.41 -17.17
N SER A 343 0.85 4.06 -17.69
CA SER A 343 1.37 4.49 -18.99
C SER A 343 2.26 3.40 -19.58
N ASP A 344 2.76 3.57 -20.80
CA ASP A 344 3.62 2.58 -21.46
C ASP A 344 5.08 2.61 -20.98
N TRP A 345 5.27 2.98 -19.71
CA TRP A 345 6.56 3.20 -19.08
C TRP A 345 7.46 1.95 -19.13
N GLU A 346 8.77 2.19 -19.23
CA GLU A 346 9.80 1.14 -19.37
C GLU A 346 10.70 1.06 -18.13
N GLY A 347 11.68 0.14 -18.12
CA GLY A 347 12.64 0.01 -17.02
C GLY A 347 12.24 -0.97 -15.91
N ASN A 348 11.30 -1.88 -16.18
CA ASN A 348 10.91 -2.93 -15.24
C ASN A 348 11.30 -4.31 -15.77
N SER A 349 11.84 -5.18 -14.91
CA SER A 349 12.20 -6.56 -15.24
C SER A 349 11.37 -7.54 -14.43
N PHE A 350 10.55 -8.35 -15.11
CA PHE A 350 9.76 -9.42 -14.54
C PHE A 350 10.38 -10.76 -14.91
N GLU A 351 11.00 -11.41 -13.92
CA GLU A 351 11.82 -12.60 -14.11
C GLU A 351 11.35 -13.76 -13.23
N GLY A 352 11.01 -14.91 -13.80
CA GLY A 352 10.71 -16.08 -12.98
C GLY A 352 9.47 -15.95 -12.09
N ASN A 353 8.53 -15.06 -12.40
CA ASN A 353 7.29 -14.89 -11.64
C ASN A 353 6.22 -15.88 -12.10
N ALA A 354 5.21 -16.15 -11.27
CA ALA A 354 4.05 -16.96 -11.62
C ALA A 354 2.80 -16.11 -11.67
N PHE A 355 2.24 -15.97 -12.87
CA PHE A 355 0.95 -15.37 -13.13
C PHE A 355 -0.09 -16.49 -13.21
N VAL A 356 -1.01 -16.53 -12.25
CA VAL A 356 -1.96 -17.66 -12.10
C VAL A 356 -3.36 -17.19 -11.77
N GLY A 357 -4.34 -17.52 -12.61
CA GLY A 357 -5.77 -17.29 -12.37
C GLY A 357 -6.17 -15.83 -12.32
N ASN A 358 -5.34 -14.90 -12.80
CA ASN A 358 -5.67 -13.48 -12.83
C ASN A 358 -6.75 -13.22 -13.89
N HIS A 359 -7.71 -12.35 -13.61
CA HIS A 359 -8.76 -12.02 -14.57
C HIS A 359 -8.20 -11.28 -15.80
N SER A 360 -7.14 -10.49 -15.61
CA SER A 360 -6.29 -9.96 -16.67
C SER A 360 -4.82 -10.06 -16.26
N GLY A 361 -3.96 -10.51 -17.17
CA GLY A 361 -2.51 -10.61 -16.92
C GLY A 361 -1.88 -9.22 -16.78
N VAL A 362 -1.69 -8.52 -17.90
CA VAL A 362 -1.07 -7.18 -17.92
C VAL A 362 -1.97 -6.21 -18.68
N THR A 363 -2.21 -5.04 -18.09
CA THR A 363 -2.93 -3.95 -18.73
C THR A 363 -2.07 -2.70 -18.77
N VAL A 364 -2.22 -1.90 -19.83
CA VAL A 364 -1.55 -0.61 -19.98
C VAL A 364 -2.61 0.41 -20.35
N GLN A 365 -2.73 1.47 -19.56
CA GLN A 365 -3.66 2.54 -19.86
C GLN A 365 -3.19 3.34 -21.08
N GLY A 366 -4.13 3.70 -21.96
CA GLY A 366 -3.85 4.42 -23.20
C GLY A 366 -3.37 3.54 -24.36
N THR A 367 -2.70 4.16 -25.34
CA THR A 367 -2.37 3.52 -26.61
C THR A 367 -1.02 2.81 -26.69
N GLY A 368 -0.23 2.78 -25.62
CA GLY A 368 1.03 2.02 -25.58
C GLY A 368 0.91 0.60 -24.99
N GLY A 369 2.04 -0.10 -24.89
CA GLY A 369 2.12 -1.48 -24.39
C GLY A 369 3.21 -1.63 -23.33
N ALA A 370 3.35 -2.83 -22.78
CA ALA A 370 4.36 -3.17 -21.78
C ALA A 370 5.59 -3.88 -22.38
N ALA A 371 5.69 -3.95 -23.72
CA ALA A 371 6.76 -4.64 -24.44
C ALA A 371 8.14 -3.98 -24.30
N ARG A 372 8.19 -2.73 -23.80
CA ARG A 372 9.45 -2.04 -23.45
C ARG A 372 10.02 -2.47 -22.09
N ASN A 373 9.25 -3.25 -21.33
CA ASN A 373 9.72 -3.90 -20.11
C ASN A 373 10.30 -5.27 -20.44
N ARG A 374 11.16 -5.79 -19.55
CA ARG A 374 11.73 -7.14 -19.71
C ARG A 374 10.81 -8.16 -19.08
N TRP A 375 10.46 -9.17 -19.87
CA TRP A 375 9.69 -10.33 -19.44
C TRP A 375 10.52 -11.56 -19.79
N HIS A 376 10.89 -12.34 -18.78
CA HIS A 376 11.76 -13.49 -18.96
C HIS A 376 11.43 -14.60 -17.97
N ALA A 377 11.38 -15.84 -18.46
CA ALA A 377 11.26 -17.02 -17.60
C ALA A 377 10.03 -17.00 -16.68
N ASN A 378 8.98 -16.26 -17.03
CA ASN A 378 7.77 -16.24 -16.21
C ASN A 378 6.87 -17.42 -16.56
N ARG A 379 6.13 -17.89 -15.57
CA ARG A 379 5.08 -18.89 -15.72
C ARG A 379 3.74 -18.18 -15.93
N TRP A 380 3.11 -18.45 -17.08
CA TRP A 380 1.80 -17.92 -17.47
C TRP A 380 0.79 -19.06 -17.54
N ASP A 381 -0.37 -18.93 -16.90
CA ASP A 381 -1.37 -19.99 -16.82
C ASP A 381 -2.19 -20.18 -18.08
N ASP A 382 -2.23 -19.18 -18.94
CA ASP A 382 -2.84 -19.20 -20.27
C ASP A 382 -1.84 -19.50 -21.40
N TYR A 383 -0.58 -19.84 -21.08
CA TYR A 383 0.38 -20.27 -22.09
C TYR A 383 0.01 -21.64 -22.69
N VAL A 384 -0.21 -21.67 -24.00
CA VAL A 384 -0.66 -22.85 -24.76
C VAL A 384 0.41 -23.43 -25.70
N GLY A 385 1.69 -23.12 -25.46
CA GLY A 385 2.80 -23.61 -26.26
C GLY A 385 3.15 -25.08 -26.00
N PHE A 386 4.36 -25.48 -26.40
CA PHE A 386 4.90 -26.83 -26.19
C PHE A 386 6.29 -26.75 -25.56
N ASP A 387 6.64 -27.75 -24.76
CA ASP A 387 8.00 -28.03 -24.28
C ASP A 387 8.36 -29.44 -24.78
N ARG A 388 8.95 -29.52 -25.97
CA ARG A 388 9.25 -30.80 -26.65
C ARG A 388 10.54 -31.43 -26.14
N ASN A 389 11.48 -30.64 -25.64
CA ASN A 389 12.75 -31.12 -25.10
C ASN A 389 12.68 -31.42 -23.59
N ASN A 390 11.54 -31.11 -22.95
CA ASN A 390 11.22 -31.37 -21.55
C ASN A 390 12.23 -30.71 -20.59
N ASP A 391 12.62 -29.47 -20.88
CA ASP A 391 13.53 -28.67 -20.05
C ASP A 391 12.79 -27.69 -19.11
N GLY A 392 11.45 -27.66 -19.17
CA GLY A 392 10.59 -26.79 -18.36
C GLY A 392 10.41 -25.39 -18.93
N VAL A 393 10.97 -25.10 -20.10
CA VAL A 393 10.84 -23.84 -20.84
C VAL A 393 10.04 -24.08 -22.12
N GLY A 394 9.20 -23.12 -22.49
CA GLY A 394 8.42 -23.21 -23.71
C GLY A 394 9.26 -23.00 -24.97
N ASP A 395 9.09 -23.89 -25.95
CA ASP A 395 9.72 -23.81 -27.28
C ASP A 395 9.26 -22.59 -28.10
N THR A 396 8.17 -21.94 -27.68
CA THR A 396 7.61 -20.75 -28.34
C THR A 396 7.45 -19.60 -27.35
N PRO A 397 7.65 -18.34 -27.78
CA PRO A 397 7.40 -17.20 -26.91
C PRO A 397 5.96 -17.15 -26.40
N TYR A 398 5.76 -16.69 -25.17
CA TYR A 398 4.46 -16.22 -24.73
C TYR A 398 4.26 -14.78 -25.22
N GLU A 399 3.14 -14.52 -25.89
CA GLU A 399 2.79 -13.20 -26.39
C GLU A 399 1.36 -12.87 -25.98
N SER A 400 1.20 -11.74 -25.27
CA SER A 400 -0.11 -11.21 -24.90
C SER A 400 -0.51 -10.13 -25.89
N TRP A 401 -1.66 -10.31 -26.54
CA TRP A 401 -2.17 -9.40 -27.55
C TRP A 401 -3.45 -8.71 -27.07
N SER A 402 -3.61 -7.43 -27.42
CA SER A 402 -4.85 -6.69 -27.22
C SER A 402 -5.49 -6.40 -28.56
N TRP A 403 -6.73 -6.86 -28.72
CA TRP A 403 -7.59 -6.52 -29.84
C TRP A 403 -8.29 -5.17 -29.60
N ALA A 404 -8.79 -4.58 -30.67
CA ALA A 404 -9.10 -3.15 -30.73
C ALA A 404 -10.35 -2.76 -29.92
N ASP A 405 -11.26 -3.70 -29.64
CA ASP A 405 -12.37 -3.42 -28.75
C ASP A 405 -11.92 -3.51 -27.29
N ARG A 406 -11.29 -2.42 -26.83
CA ARG A 406 -10.87 -2.17 -25.45
C ARG A 406 -12.05 -2.00 -24.48
N LEU A 407 -13.26 -2.46 -24.82
CA LEU A 407 -14.47 -2.10 -24.10
C LEU A 407 -14.31 -2.33 -22.59
N TRP A 408 -13.65 -3.41 -22.14
CA TRP A 408 -13.41 -3.67 -20.72
C TRP A 408 -12.18 -2.98 -20.10
N MET A 409 -11.22 -2.53 -20.91
CA MET A 409 -10.09 -1.72 -20.42
C MET A 409 -10.51 -0.25 -20.25
N ASP A 410 -11.33 0.25 -21.16
CA ASP A 410 -11.78 1.64 -21.22
C ASP A 410 -13.12 1.85 -20.48
N VAL A 411 -13.99 0.83 -20.44
CA VAL A 411 -15.25 0.82 -19.65
C VAL A 411 -15.13 -0.21 -18.53
N ARG A 412 -14.85 0.26 -17.31
CA ARG A 412 -14.67 -0.61 -16.13
C ARG A 412 -15.84 -1.60 -15.93
N ASP A 413 -17.08 -1.15 -16.14
CA ASP A 413 -18.28 -1.97 -15.97
C ASP A 413 -18.37 -3.14 -16.96
N ALA A 414 -17.73 -3.02 -18.13
CA ALA A 414 -17.71 -4.09 -19.13
C ALA A 414 -16.84 -5.28 -18.70
N GLN A 415 -15.93 -5.12 -17.73
CA GLN A 415 -15.12 -6.22 -17.18
C GLN A 415 -15.98 -7.34 -16.61
N PHE A 416 -17.15 -7.01 -16.03
CA PHE A 416 -18.09 -7.99 -15.51
C PHE A 416 -18.54 -9.02 -16.56
N PHE A 417 -18.59 -8.62 -17.84
CA PHE A 417 -19.08 -9.46 -18.93
C PHE A 417 -17.98 -10.22 -19.67
N ARG A 418 -16.71 -10.13 -19.26
CA ARG A 418 -15.58 -10.71 -20.02
C ARG A 418 -15.73 -12.20 -20.31
N THR A 419 -16.24 -12.96 -19.35
CA THR A 419 -16.49 -14.40 -19.49
C THR A 419 -17.89 -14.72 -20.03
N SER A 420 -18.64 -13.71 -20.48
CA SER A 420 -19.92 -13.95 -21.12
C SER A 420 -19.69 -14.54 -22.53
N PRO A 421 -20.51 -15.51 -22.95
CA PRO A 421 -20.42 -16.08 -24.29
C PRO A 421 -20.47 -15.02 -25.41
N SER A 422 -21.12 -13.89 -25.16
CA SER A 422 -21.26 -12.79 -26.11
C SER A 422 -19.93 -12.06 -26.36
N LEU A 423 -19.14 -11.78 -25.32
CA LEU A 423 -17.83 -11.12 -25.48
C LEU A 423 -16.78 -12.10 -26.01
N GLU A 424 -16.83 -13.39 -25.62
CA GLU A 424 -15.95 -14.40 -26.24
C GLU A 424 -16.20 -14.57 -27.74
N LEU A 425 -17.45 -14.47 -28.18
CA LEU A 425 -17.79 -14.53 -29.60
C LEU A 425 -17.26 -13.31 -30.37
N ILE A 426 -17.29 -12.11 -29.77
CA ILE A 426 -16.69 -10.91 -30.36
C ILE A 426 -15.18 -11.09 -30.49
N ASP A 427 -14.48 -11.51 -29.42
CA ASP A 427 -13.03 -11.78 -29.46
C ASP A 427 -12.67 -12.83 -30.52
N PHE A 428 -13.46 -13.90 -30.65
CA PHE A 428 -13.28 -14.93 -31.67
C PHE A 428 -13.48 -14.39 -33.10
N VAL A 429 -14.52 -13.58 -33.33
CA VAL A 429 -14.77 -12.95 -34.63
C VAL A 429 -13.68 -11.94 -34.99
N GLU A 430 -13.16 -11.17 -34.02
CA GLU A 430 -12.03 -10.26 -34.25
C GLU A 430 -10.76 -11.02 -34.62
N ARG A 431 -10.45 -12.12 -33.93
CA ARG A 431 -9.32 -13.00 -34.25
C ARG A 431 -9.41 -13.59 -35.66
N LEU A 432 -10.61 -13.93 -36.13
CA LEU A 432 -10.82 -14.49 -37.47
C LEU A 432 -10.90 -13.42 -38.57
N GLY A 433 -11.43 -12.24 -38.24
CA GLY A 433 -11.79 -11.21 -39.21
C GLY A 433 -10.67 -10.26 -39.58
N SER A 434 -9.59 -10.15 -38.78
CA SER A 434 -8.47 -9.22 -38.98
C SER A 434 -8.93 -7.80 -39.37
N LEU A 435 -10.05 -7.33 -38.79
CA LEU A 435 -10.60 -6.01 -39.14
C LEU A 435 -9.68 -4.88 -38.65
N ILE A 436 -8.84 -5.15 -37.64
CA ILE A 436 -7.85 -4.25 -37.05
C ILE A 436 -6.62 -5.08 -36.65
N GLU A 437 -5.41 -4.54 -36.84
CA GLU A 437 -4.17 -5.20 -36.41
C GLU A 437 -4.09 -5.29 -34.86
N PRO A 438 -3.79 -6.46 -34.28
CA PRO A 438 -3.63 -6.59 -32.84
C PRO A 438 -2.42 -5.83 -32.35
N ARG A 439 -2.50 -5.31 -31.13
CA ARG A 439 -1.34 -4.70 -30.48
C ARG A 439 -0.68 -5.69 -29.53
N LEU A 440 0.63 -5.90 -29.69
CA LEU A 440 1.42 -6.68 -28.73
C LEU A 440 1.52 -5.90 -27.41
N ILE A 441 1.02 -6.49 -26.33
CA ILE A 441 1.14 -5.93 -24.98
C ILE A 441 2.49 -6.28 -24.38
N LEU A 442 2.86 -7.55 -24.45
CA LEU A 442 4.16 -8.03 -23.97
C LEU A 442 4.55 -9.33 -24.67
N ARG A 443 5.85 -9.65 -24.59
CA ARG A 443 6.42 -10.90 -25.05
C ARG A 443 7.43 -11.42 -24.05
N ASP A 444 7.27 -12.67 -23.63
CA ASP A 444 8.25 -13.43 -22.85
C ASP A 444 8.86 -14.50 -23.78
N PRO A 445 10.15 -14.39 -24.17
CA PRO A 445 10.76 -15.32 -25.11
C PRO A 445 10.95 -16.74 -24.58
N GLU A 446 11.06 -16.91 -23.26
CA GLU A 446 11.40 -18.17 -22.61
C GLU A 446 10.39 -18.45 -21.47
N PRO A 447 9.08 -18.56 -21.76
CA PRO A 447 8.09 -18.75 -20.70
C PRO A 447 8.30 -20.11 -20.03
N ARG A 448 8.07 -20.21 -18.72
CA ARG A 448 8.17 -21.48 -18.00
C ARG A 448 6.86 -22.27 -18.06
N PHE A 449 6.98 -23.60 -18.17
CA PHE A 449 5.85 -24.53 -18.05
C PHE A 449 5.47 -24.83 -16.61
N ASP A 450 6.49 -25.06 -15.78
CA ASP A 450 6.31 -25.47 -14.39
C ASP A 450 6.25 -24.29 -13.43
N LEU A 451 5.52 -24.47 -12.33
CA LEU A 451 5.56 -23.57 -11.18
C LEU A 451 6.89 -23.77 -10.44
N PRO A 452 7.76 -22.75 -10.31
CA PRO A 452 8.98 -22.85 -9.52
C PRO A 452 8.65 -23.20 -8.05
N GLY A 453 9.39 -24.14 -7.45
CA GLY A 453 9.09 -24.68 -6.12
C GLY A 453 9.29 -23.70 -4.95
N ASP A 454 9.97 -22.59 -5.19
CA ASP A 454 10.29 -21.53 -4.22
C ASP A 454 9.54 -20.21 -4.49
N ILE A 455 8.48 -20.26 -5.31
CA ILE A 455 7.76 -19.06 -5.73
C ILE A 455 6.81 -18.49 -4.67
N GLY A 456 6.79 -17.17 -4.56
CA GLY A 456 5.98 -16.46 -3.59
C GLY A 456 6.52 -16.55 -2.16
N ALA A 457 5.75 -16.04 -1.20
CA ALA A 457 6.23 -15.89 0.16
C ALA A 457 6.43 -17.24 0.85
N ARG A 458 7.62 -17.43 1.43
CA ARG A 458 8.01 -18.63 2.19
C ARG A 458 7.10 -18.97 3.37
N GLY A 459 6.20 -18.06 3.76
CA GLY A 459 5.20 -18.25 4.82
C GLY A 459 4.00 -19.14 4.46
N THR A 460 3.86 -19.61 3.22
CA THR A 460 2.81 -20.57 2.83
C THR A 460 3.18 -22.04 3.02
N ALA A 461 4.44 -22.32 3.40
CA ALA A 461 4.77 -23.61 4.02
C ALA A 461 4.00 -23.71 5.34
N ARG A 462 2.92 -24.52 5.33
CA ARG A 462 2.22 -24.91 6.56
C ARG A 462 3.26 -25.23 7.65
N PRO A 463 3.07 -24.82 8.91
CA PRO A 463 3.87 -25.41 9.98
C PRO A 463 3.74 -26.92 9.81
N GLU A 464 4.87 -27.60 9.64
CA GLU A 464 4.91 -29.06 9.68
C GLU A 464 4.12 -29.46 10.92
N LYS A 465 3.13 -30.33 10.74
CA LYS A 465 2.46 -30.97 11.86
C LYS A 465 3.58 -31.64 12.66
N THR A 466 3.97 -31.03 13.78
CA THR A 466 4.85 -31.65 14.74
C THR A 466 4.08 -32.87 15.27
N PRO A 467 4.70 -34.06 15.34
CA PRO A 467 4.01 -35.32 15.64
C PRO A 467 3.25 -35.34 16.96
#